data_AF-A0A0Q4CR10-F1
#
_entry.id   AF-A0A0Q4CR10-F1
#
_cell.length_a   1.000
_cell.length_b   1.000
_cell.length_c   1.000
_cell.angle_alpha   90.00
_cell.angle_beta   90.00
_cell.angle_gamma   90.00
#
_symmetry.space_group_name_H-M   'P 1'
#
loop_
_entity.id
_entity.type
_entity.pdbx_description
1 polymer ?
#
loop_
_entity_poly.entity_id
_entity_poly.type
_entity_poly.pdbx_seq_one_letter_code
_entity_poly.pdbx_strand_id
1 'polypeptide(L)'
;MKALLLAATLLGATPALAQAPVAPAATVQPVDPARLALAEKTVVVLVPEGVYLRLMQKQFPVMMDAMVANMDVAMPGGREKARAADPAFDERLRIMSRVMGEEMGPLMARMEPSLRIGMARALARRFDTRQLADLNAFFATLSGKAFGEQFISLFADPEIMGEMMKAMPMMMQEMPRIMKKVEAATAHLPKPPKPKGEDE
;
A
#
# COMPACT_ATOMS: atom_id res chain seq x y z
N MET A 1 52.68 -45.60 -36.04
CA MET A 1 52.48 -45.01 -37.38
C MET A 1 51.07 -44.45 -37.45
N LYS A 2 50.96 -43.16 -37.83
CA LYS A 2 49.76 -42.38 -38.29
C LYS A 2 48.60 -42.26 -37.27
N ALA A 3 48.41 -41.14 -36.55
CA ALA A 3 48.09 -39.75 -36.95
C ALA A 3 46.67 -39.56 -37.50
N LEU A 4 45.83 -38.81 -36.75
CA LEU A 4 44.72 -37.94 -37.19
C LEU A 4 44.43 -36.97 -36.01
N LEU A 5 44.93 -35.71 -36.05
CA LEU A 5 44.23 -34.45 -36.40
C LEU A 5 43.00 -34.15 -35.50
N LEU A 6 43.16 -33.30 -34.47
CA LEU A 6 42.89 -31.84 -34.41
C LEU A 6 41.42 -31.44 -34.54
N ALA A 7 40.85 -30.88 -33.45
CA ALA A 7 39.96 -29.71 -33.49
C ALA A 7 39.83 -29.11 -32.08
N ALA A 8 40.29 -27.87 -31.94
CA ALA A 8 40.13 -27.02 -30.77
C ALA A 8 38.70 -26.49 -30.65
N THR A 9 38.24 -26.20 -29.43
CA THR A 9 37.39 -25.04 -29.12
C THR A 9 37.42 -24.76 -27.63
N LEU A 10 38.17 -23.72 -27.25
CA LEU A 10 38.05 -23.01 -25.99
C LEU A 10 36.77 -22.16 -26.06
N LEU A 11 35.79 -22.45 -25.21
CA LEU A 11 34.65 -21.57 -24.95
C LEU A 11 34.77 -21.02 -23.54
N GLY A 12 34.73 -19.68 -23.46
CA GLY A 12 35.16 -18.88 -22.34
C GLY A 12 34.37 -19.07 -21.06
N ALA A 13 35.08 -18.95 -19.94
CA ALA A 13 34.51 -18.70 -18.64
C ALA A 13 33.98 -17.25 -18.60
N THR A 14 32.66 -17.08 -18.69
CA THR A 14 32.02 -15.83 -18.27
C THR A 14 32.08 -15.74 -16.74
N PRO A 15 32.56 -14.64 -16.15
CA PRO A 15 32.50 -14.47 -14.71
C PRO A 15 31.03 -14.29 -14.35
N ALA A 16 30.44 -15.31 -13.73
CA ALA A 16 29.16 -15.20 -13.08
C ALA A 16 29.31 -14.17 -11.95
N LEU A 17 28.69 -13.00 -12.13
CA LEU A 17 28.45 -12.05 -11.05
C LEU A 17 27.81 -12.83 -9.90
N ALA A 18 28.52 -12.91 -8.78
CA ALA A 18 28.03 -13.48 -7.54
C ALA A 18 26.75 -12.75 -7.13
N GLN A 19 25.60 -13.32 -7.49
CA GLN A 19 24.33 -13.00 -6.86
C GLN A 19 24.49 -13.45 -5.40
N ALA A 20 24.66 -12.49 -4.49
CA ALA A 20 24.48 -12.76 -3.08
C ALA A 20 23.14 -13.49 -2.93
N PRO A 21 23.08 -14.68 -2.31
CA PRO A 21 21.82 -15.38 -2.14
C PRO A 21 20.89 -14.43 -1.39
N VAL A 22 19.78 -14.06 -2.06
CA VAL A 22 18.64 -13.44 -1.38
C VAL A 22 18.34 -14.38 -0.21
N ALA A 23 18.45 -13.86 1.02
CA ALA A 23 18.17 -14.64 2.21
C ALA A 23 16.88 -15.43 1.97
N PRO A 24 16.86 -16.76 2.18
CA PRO A 24 15.67 -17.55 1.90
C PRO A 24 14.52 -16.89 2.64
N ALA A 25 13.51 -16.45 1.87
CA ALA A 25 12.28 -15.94 2.44
C ALA A 25 11.85 -16.96 3.50
N ALA A 26 11.75 -16.53 4.75
CA ALA A 26 11.39 -17.40 5.87
C ALA A 26 10.27 -18.33 5.40
N THR A 27 10.52 -19.63 5.45
CA THR A 27 9.61 -20.65 4.92
C THR A 27 8.26 -20.44 5.57
N VAL A 28 7.33 -19.82 4.83
CA VAL A 28 5.99 -19.55 5.33
C VAL A 28 5.38 -20.91 5.54
N GLN A 29 5.14 -21.27 6.81
CA GLN A 29 4.53 -22.56 7.12
C GLN A 29 3.26 -22.73 6.28
N PRO A 30 3.04 -23.93 5.70
CA PRO A 30 1.86 -24.20 4.91
C PRO A 30 0.61 -23.91 5.75
N VAL A 31 -0.33 -23.18 5.17
CA VAL A 31 -1.58 -22.80 5.86
C VAL A 31 -2.48 -24.04 5.93
N ASP A 32 -2.97 -24.35 7.13
CA ASP A 32 -3.95 -25.43 7.34
C ASP A 32 -5.21 -25.19 6.47
N PRO A 33 -5.60 -26.14 5.60
CA PRO A 33 -6.76 -26.00 4.72
C PRO A 33 -8.09 -25.75 5.45
N ALA A 34 -8.28 -26.34 6.63
CA ALA A 34 -9.50 -26.15 7.43
C ALA A 34 -9.56 -24.73 8.01
N ARG A 35 -8.43 -24.21 8.49
CA ARG A 35 -8.32 -22.82 8.94
C ARG A 35 -8.50 -21.85 7.78
N LEU A 36 -7.97 -22.18 6.61
CA LEU A 36 -8.13 -21.35 5.40
C LEU A 36 -9.60 -21.21 5.01
N ALA A 37 -10.35 -22.31 4.95
CA ALA A 37 -11.77 -22.28 4.59
C ALA A 37 -12.62 -21.41 5.56
N LEU A 38 -12.34 -21.51 6.87
CA LEU A 38 -13.01 -20.66 7.86
C LEU A 38 -12.61 -19.19 7.74
N ALA A 39 -11.34 -18.91 7.45
CA ALA A 39 -10.85 -17.56 7.23
C ALA A 39 -11.43 -16.92 5.97
N GLU A 40 -11.59 -17.67 4.88
CA GLU A 40 -12.26 -17.21 3.65
C GLU A 40 -13.70 -16.76 3.96
N LYS A 41 -14.44 -17.54 4.75
CA LYS A 41 -15.78 -17.17 5.21
C LYS A 41 -15.78 -15.87 6.01
N THR A 42 -14.81 -15.69 6.90
CA THR A 42 -14.63 -14.44 7.67
C THR A 42 -14.37 -13.25 6.74
N VAL A 43 -13.50 -13.41 5.73
CA VAL A 43 -13.15 -12.32 4.80
C VAL A 43 -14.32 -11.88 3.94
N VAL A 44 -15.21 -12.79 3.53
CA VAL A 44 -16.42 -12.41 2.76
C VAL A 44 -17.24 -11.35 3.47
N VAL A 45 -17.30 -11.42 4.81
CA VAL A 45 -18.04 -10.47 5.65
C VAL A 45 -17.25 -9.17 5.87
N LEU A 46 -15.95 -9.26 6.17
CA LEU A 46 -15.11 -8.07 6.44
C LEU A 46 -14.80 -7.25 5.19
N VAL A 47 -14.65 -7.91 4.05
CA VAL A 47 -14.36 -7.29 2.76
C VAL A 47 -15.46 -7.73 1.81
N PRO A 48 -16.68 -7.13 1.87
CA PRO A 48 -17.74 -7.45 0.92
C PRO A 48 -17.31 -7.18 -0.51
N GLU A 49 -17.93 -7.86 -1.48
CA GLU A 49 -17.57 -7.68 -2.89
C GLU A 49 -17.76 -6.22 -3.33
N GLY A 50 -16.77 -5.67 -4.03
CA GLY A 50 -16.74 -4.29 -4.51
C GLY A 50 -16.60 -3.24 -3.41
N VAL A 51 -16.24 -3.62 -2.18
CA VAL A 51 -16.11 -2.66 -1.06
C VAL A 51 -15.06 -1.59 -1.38
N TYR A 52 -13.94 -1.95 -2.01
CA TYR A 52 -12.90 -0.98 -2.33
C TYR A 52 -13.31 -0.04 -3.46
N LEU A 53 -14.03 -0.53 -4.47
CA LEU A 53 -14.59 0.31 -5.52
C LEU A 53 -15.57 1.33 -4.92
N ARG A 54 -16.53 0.87 -4.10
CA ARG A 54 -17.50 1.75 -3.44
C ARG A 54 -16.83 2.77 -2.54
N LEU A 55 -15.81 2.33 -1.80
CA LEU A 55 -15.04 3.22 -0.94
C LEU A 55 -14.34 4.30 -1.76
N MET A 56 -13.68 3.92 -2.86
CA MET A 56 -12.98 4.86 -3.72
C MET A 56 -13.95 5.86 -4.36
N GLN A 57 -15.10 5.39 -4.86
CA GLN A 57 -16.13 6.27 -5.43
C GLN A 57 -16.63 7.32 -4.43
N LYS A 58 -16.73 6.97 -3.15
CA LYS A 58 -17.17 7.89 -2.08
C LYS A 58 -16.05 8.81 -1.60
N GLN A 59 -14.83 8.30 -1.44
CA GLN A 59 -13.73 9.02 -0.80
C GLN A 59 -12.92 9.87 -1.78
N PHE A 60 -12.82 9.45 -3.04
CA PHE A 60 -12.01 10.15 -4.04
C PHE A 60 -12.41 11.62 -4.23
N PRO A 61 -13.71 11.98 -4.34
CA PRO A 61 -14.12 13.38 -4.42
C PRO A 61 -13.69 14.20 -3.20
N VAL A 62 -13.90 13.68 -1.99
CA VAL A 62 -13.51 14.34 -0.74
C VAL A 62 -12.00 14.59 -0.68
N MET A 63 -11.20 13.61 -1.12
CA MET A 63 -9.75 13.74 -1.18
C MET A 63 -9.32 14.80 -2.19
N MET A 64 -9.96 14.87 -3.37
CA MET A 64 -9.68 15.91 -4.36
C MET A 64 -10.02 17.30 -3.84
N ASP A 65 -11.19 17.46 -3.22
CA ASP A 65 -11.60 18.74 -2.61
C ASP A 65 -10.61 19.19 -1.54
N ALA A 66 -10.16 18.26 -0.69
CA ALA A 66 -9.14 18.52 0.32
C ALA A 66 -7.78 18.92 -0.32
N MET A 67 -7.37 18.26 -1.40
CA MET A 67 -6.13 18.61 -2.11
C MET A 67 -6.19 20.04 -2.67
N VAL A 68 -7.31 20.41 -3.27
CA VAL A 68 -7.52 21.75 -3.83
C VAL A 68 -7.56 22.82 -2.73
N ALA A 69 -8.22 22.52 -1.61
CA ALA A 69 -8.27 23.41 -0.45
C ALA A 69 -6.87 23.62 0.17
N ASN A 70 -6.07 22.55 0.27
CA ASN A 70 -4.72 22.61 0.82
C ASN A 70 -3.72 23.32 -0.11
N MET A 71 -4.04 23.54 -1.38
CA MET A 71 -3.16 24.21 -2.34
C MET A 71 -2.83 25.64 -1.91
N ASP A 72 -3.79 26.35 -1.33
CA ASP A 72 -3.60 27.71 -0.81
C ASP A 72 -2.88 27.73 0.55
N VAL A 73 -2.96 26.64 1.31
CA VAL A 73 -2.23 26.48 2.58
C VAL A 73 -0.74 26.24 2.30
N ALA A 74 -0.44 25.38 1.33
CA ALA A 74 0.94 25.08 0.93
C ALA A 74 1.61 26.25 0.18
N MET A 75 0.84 27.02 -0.58
CA MET A 75 1.30 28.18 -1.31
C MET A 75 0.27 29.31 -1.20
N PRO A 76 0.52 30.37 -0.41
CA PRO A 76 -0.41 31.51 -0.33
C PRO A 76 -0.68 32.11 -1.72
N GLY A 77 -1.97 32.20 -2.07
CA GLY A 77 -2.44 32.61 -3.40
C GLY A 77 -2.16 31.58 -4.51
N GLY A 78 -1.90 30.32 -4.14
CA GLY A 78 -1.51 29.25 -5.05
C GLY A 78 -2.53 29.01 -6.16
N ARG A 79 -3.84 29.01 -5.83
CA ARG A 79 -4.91 28.89 -6.84
C ARG A 79 -4.96 30.08 -7.80
N GLU A 80 -4.80 31.30 -7.29
CA GLU A 80 -4.82 32.50 -8.13
C GLU A 80 -3.62 32.52 -9.09
N LYS A 81 -2.43 32.19 -8.60
CA LYS A 81 -1.22 32.04 -9.43
C LYS A 81 -1.38 30.95 -10.47
N ALA A 82 -1.97 29.81 -10.11
CA ALA A 82 -2.22 28.71 -11.03
C ALA A 82 -3.19 29.12 -12.15
N ARG A 83 -4.27 29.83 -11.83
CA ARG A 83 -5.22 30.38 -12.82
C ARG A 83 -4.61 31.46 -13.71
N ALA A 84 -3.72 32.29 -13.16
CA ALA A 84 -3.01 33.30 -13.94
C ALA A 84 -2.04 32.66 -14.95
N ALA A 85 -1.42 31.54 -14.59
CA ALA A 85 -0.51 30.79 -15.45
C ALA A 85 -1.25 29.88 -16.46
N ASP A 86 -2.41 29.34 -16.10
CA ASP A 86 -3.25 28.49 -16.94
C ASP A 86 -4.72 28.94 -16.83
N PRO A 87 -5.24 29.71 -17.82
CA PRO A 87 -6.64 30.12 -17.84
C PRO A 87 -7.64 28.95 -17.86
N ALA A 88 -7.20 27.74 -18.25
CA ALA A 88 -8.00 26.52 -18.23
C ALA A 88 -7.73 25.65 -16.98
N PHE A 89 -7.05 26.17 -15.96
CA PHE A 89 -6.63 25.42 -14.77
C PHE A 89 -7.79 24.68 -14.10
N ASP A 90 -8.91 25.37 -13.82
CA ASP A 90 -10.05 24.77 -13.13
C ASP A 90 -10.68 23.65 -13.97
N GLU A 91 -10.77 23.82 -15.28
CA GLU A 91 -11.31 22.80 -16.19
C GLU A 91 -10.36 21.59 -16.30
N ARG A 92 -9.05 21.84 -16.37
CA ARG A 92 -8.03 20.78 -16.38
C ARG A 92 -8.04 19.98 -15.08
N LEU A 93 -8.14 20.66 -13.95
CA LEU A 93 -8.25 20.06 -12.63
C LEU A 93 -9.52 19.21 -12.52
N ARG A 94 -10.67 19.71 -12.97
CA ARG A 94 -11.94 18.97 -13.02
C ARG A 94 -11.83 17.72 -13.89
N ILE A 95 -11.26 17.82 -15.09
CA ILE A 95 -11.06 16.68 -15.99
C ILE A 95 -10.11 15.67 -15.36
N MET A 96 -8.99 16.12 -14.79
CA MET A 96 -8.00 15.27 -14.12
C MET A 96 -8.65 14.49 -12.96
N SER A 97 -9.38 15.17 -12.08
CA SER A 97 -10.09 14.51 -10.97
C SER A 97 -11.11 13.49 -11.49
N ARG A 98 -11.93 13.86 -12.49
CA ARG A 98 -12.91 12.92 -13.08
C ARG A 98 -12.24 11.67 -13.66
N VAL A 99 -11.24 11.84 -14.53
CA VAL A 99 -10.54 10.73 -15.19
C VAL A 99 -9.83 9.85 -14.15
N MET A 100 -9.15 10.46 -13.17
CA MET A 100 -8.48 9.71 -12.12
C MET A 100 -9.47 8.88 -11.29
N GLY A 101 -10.63 9.43 -10.93
CA GLY A 101 -11.68 8.69 -10.24
C GLY A 101 -12.27 7.55 -11.07
N GLU A 102 -12.51 7.79 -12.36
CA GLU A 102 -13.00 6.78 -13.32
C GLU A 102 -12.02 5.62 -13.48
N GLU A 103 -10.71 5.89 -13.53
CA GLU A 103 -9.67 4.87 -13.74
C GLU A 103 -9.26 4.14 -12.44
N MET A 104 -9.29 4.82 -11.30
CA MET A 104 -8.91 4.24 -10.01
C MET A 104 -9.89 3.17 -9.52
N GLY A 105 -11.19 3.36 -9.76
CA GLY A 105 -12.22 2.40 -9.34
C GLY A 105 -12.03 0.99 -9.92
N PRO A 106 -11.95 0.83 -11.25
CA PRO A 106 -11.71 -0.45 -11.91
C PRO A 106 -10.40 -1.10 -11.48
N LEU A 107 -9.34 -0.32 -11.24
CA LEU A 107 -8.08 -0.86 -10.73
C LEU A 107 -8.27 -1.51 -9.36
N MET A 108 -8.95 -0.83 -8.43
CA MET A 108 -9.23 -1.38 -7.10
C MET A 108 -10.13 -2.62 -7.16
N ALA A 109 -11.13 -2.62 -8.04
CA ALA A 109 -11.98 -3.79 -8.27
C ALA A 109 -11.19 -5.01 -8.76
N ARG A 110 -10.19 -4.80 -9.64
CA ARG A 110 -9.30 -5.87 -10.11
C ARG A 110 -8.34 -6.38 -9.02
N MET A 111 -7.94 -5.52 -8.10
CA MET A 111 -7.03 -5.88 -7.00
C MET A 111 -7.75 -6.63 -5.87
N GLU A 112 -9.02 -6.30 -5.62
CA GLU A 112 -9.81 -6.82 -4.50
C GLU A 112 -9.76 -8.36 -4.33
N PRO A 113 -9.89 -9.20 -5.38
CA PRO A 113 -9.81 -10.65 -5.23
C PRO A 113 -8.47 -11.11 -4.64
N SER A 114 -7.36 -10.52 -5.06
CA SER A 114 -6.03 -10.88 -4.53
C SER A 114 -5.84 -10.41 -3.09
N LEU A 115 -6.39 -9.25 -2.73
CA LEU A 115 -6.43 -8.76 -1.35
C LEU A 115 -7.24 -9.69 -0.44
N ARG A 116 -8.41 -10.15 -0.89
CA ARG A 116 -9.23 -11.12 -0.16
C ARG A 116 -8.48 -12.43 0.10
N ILE A 117 -7.79 -12.97 -0.92
CA ILE A 117 -6.93 -14.17 -0.78
C ILE A 117 -5.81 -13.93 0.24
N GLY A 118 -5.13 -12.78 0.16
CA GLY A 118 -4.07 -12.41 1.10
C GLY A 118 -4.58 -12.32 2.54
N MET A 119 -5.73 -11.67 2.75
CA MET A 119 -6.39 -11.52 4.04
C MET A 119 -6.78 -12.88 4.64
N ALA A 120 -7.38 -13.77 3.83
CA ALA A 120 -7.80 -15.10 4.28
C ALA A 120 -6.59 -15.92 4.76
N ARG A 121 -5.50 -15.94 3.99
CA ARG A 121 -4.25 -16.60 4.39
C ARG A 121 -3.65 -15.99 5.66
N ALA A 122 -3.73 -14.67 5.81
CA ALA A 122 -3.21 -13.99 6.99
C ALA A 122 -4.03 -14.33 8.25
N LEU A 123 -5.35 -14.34 8.15
CA LEU A 123 -6.26 -14.77 9.23
C LEU A 123 -6.03 -16.25 9.58
N ALA A 124 -5.96 -17.11 8.58
CA ALA A 124 -5.73 -18.54 8.76
C ALA A 124 -4.36 -18.88 9.37
N ARG A 125 -3.38 -17.97 9.33
CA ARG A 125 -2.12 -18.12 10.07
C ARG A 125 -2.23 -17.62 11.51
N ARG A 126 -3.00 -16.57 11.76
CA ARG A 126 -3.09 -15.89 13.06
C ARG A 126 -4.11 -16.50 14.02
N PHE A 127 -5.19 -17.05 13.51
CA PHE A 127 -6.32 -17.53 14.33
C PHE A 127 -6.54 -19.02 14.14
N ASP A 128 -6.70 -19.76 15.24
CA ASP A 128 -7.00 -21.19 15.19
C ASP A 128 -8.43 -21.47 14.69
N THR A 129 -8.75 -22.75 14.49
CA THR A 129 -10.06 -23.20 14.01
C THR A 129 -11.21 -22.75 14.90
N ARG A 130 -11.03 -22.78 16.23
CA ARG A 130 -12.07 -22.39 17.19
C ARG A 130 -12.32 -20.89 17.12
N GLN A 131 -11.27 -20.08 17.15
CA GLN A 131 -11.36 -18.62 17.05
C GLN A 131 -12.03 -18.18 15.76
N LEU A 132 -11.67 -18.80 14.62
CA LEU A 132 -12.33 -18.52 13.35
C LEU A 132 -13.79 -18.96 13.33
N ALA A 133 -14.13 -20.09 13.97
CA ALA A 133 -15.52 -20.52 14.11
C ALA A 133 -16.34 -19.54 14.97
N ASP A 134 -15.79 -19.07 16.09
CA ASP A 134 -16.44 -18.10 16.97
C ASP A 134 -16.68 -16.76 16.25
N LEU A 135 -15.70 -16.26 15.50
CA LEU A 135 -15.86 -15.07 14.65
C LEU A 135 -16.96 -15.27 13.61
N ASN A 136 -16.98 -16.41 12.93
CA ASN A 136 -18.00 -16.72 11.93
C ASN A 136 -19.40 -16.87 12.54
N ALA A 137 -19.50 -17.38 13.78
CA ALA A 137 -20.76 -17.44 14.51
C ALA A 137 -21.26 -16.02 14.88
N PHE A 138 -20.38 -15.15 15.35
CA PHE A 138 -20.71 -13.74 15.57
C PHE A 138 -21.18 -13.05 14.28
N PHE A 139 -20.42 -13.19 13.18
CA PHE A 139 -20.75 -12.62 11.88
C PHE A 139 -22.01 -13.21 11.22
N ALA A 140 -22.53 -14.32 11.74
CA ALA A 140 -23.83 -14.84 11.30
C ALA A 140 -25.02 -14.06 11.92
N THR A 141 -24.81 -13.35 13.03
CA THR A 141 -25.83 -12.49 13.66
C THR A 141 -26.09 -11.22 12.85
N LEU A 142 -27.24 -10.57 13.05
CA LEU A 142 -27.55 -9.28 12.40
C LEU A 142 -26.51 -8.20 12.75
N SER A 143 -26.14 -8.09 14.02
CA SER A 143 -25.12 -7.13 14.47
C SER A 143 -23.74 -7.44 13.91
N GLY A 144 -23.36 -8.72 13.83
CA GLY A 144 -22.08 -9.12 13.27
C GLY A 144 -21.97 -8.83 11.78
N LYS A 145 -23.03 -9.07 10.99
CA LYS A 145 -23.08 -8.67 9.58
C LYS A 145 -22.92 -7.16 9.41
N ALA A 146 -23.69 -6.37 10.16
CA ALA A 146 -23.64 -4.92 10.11
C ALA A 146 -22.24 -4.39 10.47
N PHE A 147 -21.63 -4.90 11.54
CA PHE A 147 -20.27 -4.53 11.93
C PHE A 147 -19.25 -4.89 10.83
N GLY A 148 -19.31 -6.11 10.30
CA GLY A 148 -18.36 -6.58 9.30
C GLY A 148 -18.42 -5.80 7.98
N GLU A 149 -19.62 -5.50 7.48
CA GLU A 149 -19.81 -4.71 6.27
C GLU A 149 -19.26 -3.28 6.39
N GLN A 150 -19.26 -2.73 7.60
CA GLN A 150 -18.75 -1.40 7.88
C GLN A 150 -17.26 -1.39 8.23
N PHE A 151 -16.68 -2.54 8.60
CA PHE A 151 -15.34 -2.63 9.20
C PHE A 151 -14.25 -1.93 8.36
N ILE A 152 -14.19 -2.20 7.05
CA ILE A 152 -13.18 -1.56 6.17
C ILE A 152 -13.45 -0.06 6.00
N SER A 153 -14.73 0.35 5.97
CA SER A 153 -15.09 1.75 5.78
C SER A 153 -14.77 2.61 7.01
N LEU A 154 -14.74 2.02 8.21
CA LEU A 154 -14.32 2.73 9.43
C LEU A 154 -12.94 3.38 9.28
N PHE A 155 -11.99 2.72 8.61
CA PHE A 155 -10.64 3.28 8.41
C PHE A 155 -10.59 4.49 7.48
N ALA A 156 -11.65 4.74 6.70
CA ALA A 156 -11.79 5.93 5.88
C ALA A 156 -12.90 6.85 6.41
N ASP A 157 -13.31 6.64 7.67
CA ASP A 157 -14.32 7.47 8.30
C ASP A 157 -13.77 8.90 8.50
N PRO A 158 -14.56 9.95 8.17
CA PRO A 158 -14.12 11.33 8.31
C PRO A 158 -13.72 11.72 9.73
N GLU A 159 -14.34 11.13 10.77
CA GLU A 159 -13.97 11.42 12.16
C GLU A 159 -12.60 10.85 12.50
N ILE A 160 -12.33 9.59 12.11
CA ILE A 160 -11.01 8.96 12.31
C ILE A 160 -9.93 9.73 11.53
N MET A 161 -10.20 10.06 10.27
CA MET A 161 -9.26 10.86 9.47
C MET A 161 -9.05 12.26 10.05
N GLY A 162 -10.11 12.90 10.54
CA GLY A 162 -10.05 14.20 11.19
C GLY A 162 -9.15 14.21 12.43
N GLU A 163 -9.26 13.21 13.29
CA GLU A 163 -8.37 13.06 14.45
C GLU A 163 -6.90 12.83 14.04
N MET A 164 -6.67 12.03 12.99
CA MET A 164 -5.31 11.84 12.46
C MET A 164 -4.72 13.15 11.91
N MET A 165 -5.52 13.97 11.24
CA MET A 165 -5.08 15.28 10.74
C MET A 165 -4.73 16.24 11.88
N LYS A 166 -5.50 16.22 12.98
CA LYS A 166 -5.19 17.01 14.20
C LYS A 166 -3.87 16.58 14.86
N ALA A 167 -3.44 15.33 14.66
CA ALA A 167 -2.17 14.83 15.17
C ALA A 167 -0.95 15.24 14.29
N MET A 168 -1.16 15.72 13.06
CA MET A 168 -0.04 16.09 12.16
C MET A 168 0.90 17.16 12.73
N PRO A 169 0.43 18.26 13.35
CA PRO A 169 1.31 19.26 13.96
C PRO A 169 2.19 18.67 15.06
N MET A 170 1.64 17.77 15.89
CA MET A 170 2.40 17.06 16.93
C MET A 170 3.52 16.23 16.30
N MET A 171 3.23 15.48 15.23
CA MET A 171 4.27 14.71 14.53
C MET A 171 5.38 15.61 14.00
N MET A 172 5.05 16.74 13.37
CA MET A 172 6.04 17.71 12.88
C MET A 172 6.90 18.29 14.00
N GLN A 173 6.34 18.54 15.18
CA GLN A 173 7.07 19.03 16.35
C GLN A 173 8.03 17.98 16.93
N GLU A 174 7.69 16.70 16.84
CA GLU A 174 8.53 15.60 17.33
C GLU A 174 9.65 15.19 16.36
N MET A 175 9.52 15.50 15.06
CA MET A 175 10.50 15.13 14.03
C MET A 175 11.95 15.50 14.38
N PRO A 176 12.28 16.71 14.86
CA PRO A 176 13.66 17.06 15.23
C PRO A 176 14.24 16.15 16.33
N ARG A 177 13.43 15.79 17.32
CA ARG A 177 13.84 14.89 18.42
C ARG A 177 14.07 13.47 17.90
N ILE A 178 13.23 13.00 16.98
CA ILE A 178 13.41 11.70 16.31
C ILE A 178 14.72 11.71 15.50
N MET A 179 14.98 12.74 14.71
CA MET A 179 16.21 12.86 13.91
C MET A 179 17.47 12.81 14.78
N LYS A 180 17.49 13.51 15.92
CA LYS A 180 18.61 13.44 16.88
C LYS A 180 18.85 12.03 17.42
N LYS A 181 17.79 11.24 17.65
CA LYS A 181 17.92 9.84 18.07
C LYS A 181 18.46 8.95 16.94
N VAL A 182 18.03 9.20 15.70
CA VAL A 182 18.56 8.50 14.52
C VAL A 182 20.05 8.78 14.38
N GLU A 183 20.48 10.04 14.44
CA GLU A 183 21.90 10.44 14.36
C GLU A 183 22.76 9.70 15.40
N ALA A 184 22.31 9.67 16.65
CA ALA A 184 23.01 8.96 17.72
C ALA A 184 23.09 7.45 17.46
N ALA A 185 21.99 6.84 16.98
CA ALA A 185 21.94 5.42 16.66
C ALA A 185 22.83 5.07 15.45
N THR A 186 22.98 5.96 14.47
CA THR A 186 23.76 5.73 13.25
C THR A 186 25.20 6.24 13.32
N ALA A 187 25.63 6.84 14.43
CA ALA A 187 26.96 7.45 14.56
C ALA A 187 28.13 6.49 14.31
N HIS A 188 27.90 5.18 14.47
CA HIS A 188 28.89 4.13 14.23
C HIS A 188 28.97 3.68 12.75
N LEU A 189 28.05 4.13 11.89
CA LEU A 189 28.00 3.78 10.49
C LEU A 189 28.84 4.73 9.63
N PRO A 190 29.42 4.25 8.52
CA PRO A 190 30.06 5.13 7.54
C PRO A 190 29.05 6.14 6.96
N LYS A 191 29.55 7.30 6.51
CA LYS A 191 28.69 8.36 5.97
C LYS A 191 27.83 7.84 4.80
N PRO A 192 26.56 8.28 4.70
CA PRO A 192 25.73 7.94 3.55
C PRO A 192 26.44 8.32 2.24
N PRO A 193 26.31 7.50 1.18
CA PRO A 193 26.81 7.87 -0.14
C PRO A 193 26.15 9.18 -0.60
N LYS A 194 26.92 10.06 -1.25
CA LYS A 194 26.38 11.30 -1.81
C LYS A 194 25.30 10.97 -2.86
N PRO A 195 24.17 11.70 -2.89
CA PRO A 195 23.19 11.55 -3.96
C PRO A 195 23.88 11.87 -5.31
N LYS A 196 23.70 11.01 -6.30
CA LYS A 196 24.20 11.26 -7.67
C LYS A 196 23.37 12.41 -8.26
N GLY A 197 23.96 13.59 -8.43
CA GLY A 197 23.32 14.68 -9.19
C GLY A 197 23.69 16.12 -8.83
N GLU A 198 24.67 16.40 -7.97
CA GLU A 198 25.08 17.80 -7.68
C GLU A 198 26.29 18.31 -8.48
N ASP A 199 26.76 17.57 -9.48
CA ASP A 199 27.89 17.97 -10.35
C ASP A 199 27.57 17.81 -11.87
N GLU A 200 26.37 18.19 -12.33
CA GLU A 200 26.08 18.47 -13.76
C GLU A 200 25.33 19.78 -13.97
#